data_AF-A0A1U7HKM4-F1
#
_entry.id   AF-A0A1U7HKM4-F1
#
_cell.length_a   1.000
_cell.length_b   1.000
_cell.length_c   1.000
_cell.angle_alpha   90.00
_cell.angle_beta   90.00
_cell.angle_gamma   90.00
#
_symmetry.space_group_name_H-M   'P 1'
#
loop_
_entity.id
_entity.type
_entity.pdbx_description
1 polymer ?
#
loop_
_entity_poly.entity_id
_entity_poly.type
_entity_poly.pdbx_seq_one_letter_code
_entity_poly.pdbx_strand_id
1 'polypeptide(L)'
;MAIYHRFKNRAKLSPRIRRESRQHLLQKLVVFAILVAISLGLLVFDRSIFLSSNNLALKERERAEPLKLVPAWFDKSQESSNSRVGHPLNQQERQAIAQILGQPLSTDPDPAFDRIPKFILHDTSGELSDSTIERMKQQARGPMGNGIAAYVSREGKVTIARSMFFNQRRPTATVYEKAADILPETVRNREIRRVWSATAASIRQAALKNVVAELNLNEPSLANRASIWLNAPSEQAFEALKARSSTNLDGGKTTGLWTVAQICNGVLNDSENAARMATSSGTAATLKNACQKLNPVLSENRKRVASSTHVEILQKRGSECWVTNAQVRAYNQNVPNSLKIQANRVVPLETLDRPAYTDEQYEQIARLYLQAALQAGQFPEITTHYWVDQGEFGRIGTHCDPRGFDLMRLYRQISLALGHPQKTRYGIEPQYGIHPEKGDNVWWTEAVLEKLPPDSDSI
;
A
#
# COMPACT_ATOMS: atom_id res chain seq x y z
N MET A 1 -27.35 32.43 30.72
CA MET A 1 -27.63 33.86 30.46
C MET A 1 -27.39 34.62 31.77
N ALA A 2 -26.20 35.21 31.95
CA ALA A 2 -25.82 36.22 32.98
C ALA A 2 -24.29 36.28 33.27
N ILE A 3 -23.42 36.17 32.26
CA ILE A 3 -22.02 36.64 32.37
C ILE A 3 -21.63 37.27 31.04
N TYR A 4 -22.28 38.39 30.70
CA TYR A 4 -21.88 39.26 29.60
C TYR A 4 -22.12 40.73 29.96
N HIS A 5 -21.71 41.16 31.15
CA HIS A 5 -21.90 42.56 31.58
C HIS A 5 -20.89 43.12 32.60
N ARG A 6 -19.60 42.74 32.54
CA ARG A 6 -18.59 43.32 33.44
C ARG A 6 -17.23 43.66 32.78
N PHE A 7 -17.21 44.29 31.61
CA PHE A 7 -15.99 44.96 31.11
C PHE A 7 -16.27 46.26 30.36
N LYS A 8 -17.12 47.12 30.94
CA LYS A 8 -17.29 48.51 30.48
C LYS A 8 -17.25 49.43 31.70
N ASN A 9 -16.07 49.64 32.28
CA ASN A 9 -15.71 50.76 33.19
C ASN A 9 -14.26 50.67 33.70
N ARG A 10 -13.25 50.72 32.81
CA ARG A 10 -11.84 50.94 33.19
C ARG A 10 -11.29 52.32 32.79
N ALA A 11 -12.17 53.27 32.48
CA ALA A 11 -11.80 54.63 32.11
C ALA A 11 -11.74 55.64 33.28
N LYS A 12 -11.79 55.20 34.54
CA LYS A 12 -11.73 56.10 35.73
C LYS A 12 -10.74 55.67 36.82
N LEU A 13 -9.62 55.04 36.44
CA LEU A 13 -8.49 54.84 37.39
C LEU A 13 -7.47 55.95 37.22
N SER A 14 -7.11 56.59 38.34
CA SER A 14 -6.21 57.74 38.39
C SER A 14 -4.80 57.40 37.87
N PRO A 15 -4.05 58.37 37.31
CA PRO A 15 -2.74 58.13 36.74
C PRO A 15 -1.73 57.50 37.71
N ARG A 16 -1.89 57.74 39.02
CA ARG A 16 -1.02 57.20 40.08
C ARG A 16 -1.14 55.67 40.21
N ILE A 17 -2.36 55.13 40.16
CA ILE A 17 -2.62 53.68 40.24
C ILE A 17 -2.13 52.95 38.97
N ARG A 18 -2.16 53.62 37.80
CA ARG A 18 -1.58 53.06 36.56
C ARG A 18 -0.05 52.99 36.59
N ARG A 19 0.62 53.88 37.32
CA ARG A 19 2.08 53.86 37.49
C ARG A 19 2.53 52.74 38.44
N GLU A 20 1.85 52.59 39.57
CA GLU A 20 2.17 51.53 40.55
C GLU A 20 1.89 50.12 39.99
N SER A 21 0.83 49.95 39.19
CA SER A 21 0.55 48.68 38.49
C SER A 21 1.62 48.32 37.44
N ARG A 22 2.21 49.30 36.77
CA ARG A 22 3.27 49.06 35.77
C ARG A 22 4.62 48.76 36.41
N GLN A 23 4.96 49.40 37.53
CA GLN A 23 6.19 49.08 38.28
C GLN A 23 6.16 47.67 38.87
N HIS A 24 5.00 47.22 39.38
CA HIS A 24 4.86 45.85 39.87
C HIS A 24 4.96 44.79 38.75
N LEU A 25 4.49 45.10 37.54
CA LEU A 25 4.61 44.19 36.40
C LEU A 25 6.06 44.11 35.88
N LEU A 26 6.77 45.24 35.86
CA LEU A 26 8.19 45.31 35.48
C LEU A 26 9.09 44.58 36.48
N GLN A 27 8.85 44.72 37.79
CA GLN A 27 9.58 43.95 38.81
C GLN A 27 9.40 42.43 38.64
N LYS A 28 8.17 41.97 38.34
CA LYS A 28 7.93 40.53 38.11
C LYS A 28 8.62 40.00 36.86
N LEU A 29 8.69 40.80 35.79
CA LEU A 29 9.39 40.41 34.56
C LEU A 29 10.92 40.36 34.72
N VAL A 30 11.50 41.28 35.50
CA VAL A 30 12.94 41.27 35.79
C VAL A 30 13.32 40.07 36.65
N VAL A 31 12.55 39.73 37.69
CA VAL A 31 12.80 38.54 38.52
C VAL A 31 12.67 37.25 37.69
N PHE A 32 11.69 37.17 36.79
CA PHE A 32 11.54 36.01 35.90
C PHE A 32 12.72 35.88 34.92
N ALA A 33 13.22 36.99 34.36
CA ALA A 33 14.39 36.97 33.47
C ALA A 33 15.68 36.56 34.20
N ILE A 34 15.88 36.99 35.45
CA ILE A 34 17.03 36.59 36.27
C ILE A 34 16.98 35.08 36.59
N LEU A 35 15.80 34.54 36.93
CA LEU A 35 15.63 33.10 37.20
C LEU A 35 15.89 32.23 35.96
N VAL A 36 15.47 32.68 34.77
CA VAL A 36 15.77 31.99 33.50
C VAL A 36 17.26 32.06 33.17
N ALA A 37 17.93 33.19 33.42
CA ALA A 37 19.37 33.34 33.20
C ALA A 37 20.23 32.47 34.14
N ILE A 38 19.83 32.33 35.41
CA ILE A 38 20.50 31.43 36.38
C ILE A 38 20.29 29.96 35.97
N SER A 39 19.11 29.61 35.46
CA SER A 39 18.81 28.25 35.00
C SER A 39 19.58 27.86 33.74
N LEU A 40 19.85 28.81 32.83
CA LEU A 40 20.71 28.57 31.65
C LEU A 40 22.21 28.64 31.97
N GLY A 41 22.63 29.41 32.98
CA GLY A 41 24.03 29.50 33.41
C GLY A 41 24.57 28.25 34.12
N LEU A 42 23.69 27.44 34.73
CA LEU A 42 24.06 26.17 35.38
C LEU A 42 24.17 24.97 34.43
N LEU A 43 23.89 25.13 33.13
CA LEU A 43 24.01 24.07 32.12
C LEU A 43 25.27 24.17 31.24
N VAL A 44 26.11 25.19 31.46
CA VAL A 44 27.31 25.41 30.63
C VAL A 44 28.54 25.66 31.50
N PHE A 45 28.78 24.83 32.52
CA PHE A 45 30.11 24.67 33.14
C PHE A 45 30.09 23.40 34.00
N ASP A 46 30.44 22.26 33.40
CA ASP A 46 31.52 21.47 34.02
C ASP A 46 32.32 20.75 32.94
N ARG A 47 33.63 21.03 32.97
CA ARG A 47 34.64 20.48 32.07
C ARG A 47 35.19 19.23 32.75
N SER A 48 35.42 18.21 31.94
CA SER A 48 36.66 17.44 31.84
C SER A 48 37.65 17.48 33.02
N ILE A 49 38.08 16.29 33.47
CA ILE A 49 39.47 15.76 33.38
C ILE A 49 39.65 14.57 34.35
N PHE A 50 40.14 13.43 33.83
CA PHE A 50 41.26 12.57 34.32
C PHE A 50 41.19 11.24 33.53
N LEU A 51 41.98 11.07 32.46
CA LEU A 51 43.30 10.42 32.40
C LEU A 51 43.33 8.99 32.96
N SER A 52 43.43 7.99 32.08
CA SER A 52 44.60 7.10 31.98
C SER A 52 44.29 5.87 31.10
N SER A 53 45.28 5.52 30.30
CA SER A 53 45.40 4.38 29.39
C SER A 53 45.17 3.01 30.05
N ASN A 54 44.60 2.06 29.29
CA ASN A 54 45.32 0.86 28.85
C ASN A 54 44.44 -0.03 27.96
N ASN A 55 45.04 -0.44 26.83
CA ASN A 55 44.76 -1.62 26.01
C ASN A 55 43.57 -2.49 26.42
N LEU A 56 42.56 -2.60 25.56
CA LEU A 56 41.79 -3.83 25.41
C LEU A 56 41.12 -3.91 24.03
N ALA A 57 41.41 -5.02 23.37
CA ALA A 57 40.99 -5.52 22.08
C ALA A 57 39.63 -5.02 21.57
N LEU A 58 39.62 -4.60 20.30
CA LEU A 58 38.45 -4.59 19.43
C LEU A 58 37.75 -5.95 19.50
N LYS A 59 36.65 -6.02 20.27
CA LYS A 59 35.66 -7.09 20.11
C LYS A 59 34.92 -6.83 18.81
N GLU A 60 35.19 -7.66 17.82
CA GLU A 60 34.28 -7.92 16.71
C GLU A 60 32.86 -8.05 17.26
N ARG A 61 31.97 -7.16 16.81
CA ARG A 61 30.54 -7.42 16.89
C ARG A 61 30.28 -8.63 16.01
N GLU A 62 29.91 -9.75 16.63
CA GLU A 62 29.30 -10.90 15.96
C GLU A 62 28.18 -10.38 15.06
N ARG A 63 28.44 -10.36 13.75
CA ARG A 63 27.40 -10.41 12.74
C ARG A 63 26.70 -11.75 12.94
N ALA A 64 25.38 -11.72 13.04
CA ALA A 64 24.57 -12.93 12.94
C ALA A 64 25.02 -13.70 11.69
N GLU A 65 25.42 -14.96 11.88
CA GLU A 65 25.82 -15.83 10.77
C GLU A 65 24.68 -15.95 9.75
N PRO A 66 24.96 -15.89 8.44
CA PRO A 66 23.97 -16.27 7.44
C PRO A 66 23.60 -17.75 7.64
N LEU A 67 22.30 -18.04 7.68
CA LEU A 67 21.71 -19.38 7.78
C LEU A 67 22.46 -20.40 6.89
N LYS A 68 23.34 -21.19 7.48
CA LYS A 68 23.93 -22.38 6.87
C LYS A 68 23.09 -23.59 7.24
N LEU A 69 22.22 -24.02 6.34
CA LEU A 69 21.66 -25.37 6.30
C LEU A 69 21.34 -25.70 4.84
N VAL A 70 22.31 -26.30 4.13
CA VAL A 70 22.08 -26.98 2.85
C VAL A 70 21.88 -28.47 3.17
N PRO A 71 20.71 -29.07 2.89
CA PRO A 71 20.50 -30.50 3.10
C PRO A 71 21.33 -31.39 2.16
N ALA A 72 21.83 -32.51 2.67
CA ALA A 72 22.86 -33.36 2.06
C ALA A 72 22.38 -34.32 0.93
N TRP A 73 21.24 -34.09 0.28
CA TRP A 73 20.66 -35.02 -0.71
C TRP A 73 20.41 -34.39 -2.09
N PHE A 74 21.22 -33.39 -2.48
CA PHE A 74 21.08 -32.70 -3.75
C PHE A 74 21.60 -33.55 -4.92
N ASP A 75 20.69 -34.19 -5.65
CA ASP A 75 20.97 -34.94 -6.88
C ASP A 75 20.89 -34.00 -8.10
N LYS A 76 21.98 -33.96 -8.87
CA LYS A 76 22.13 -33.10 -10.06
C LYS A 76 21.58 -33.83 -11.30
N SER A 77 20.27 -33.99 -11.39
CA SER A 77 19.66 -34.30 -12.69
C SER A 77 18.16 -34.03 -12.67
N GLN A 78 17.76 -32.85 -13.13
CA GLN A 78 16.58 -32.62 -13.97
C GLN A 78 16.48 -31.13 -14.27
N GLU A 79 16.94 -30.71 -15.45
CA GLU A 79 16.50 -29.47 -16.08
C GLU A 79 15.05 -29.65 -16.58
N SER A 80 14.13 -29.82 -15.64
CA SER A 80 12.75 -29.39 -15.84
C SER A 80 12.75 -27.90 -15.55
N SER A 81 12.23 -27.06 -16.46
CA SER A 81 11.90 -25.63 -16.26
C SER A 81 12.47 -25.04 -14.96
N ASN A 82 13.52 -24.21 -15.04
CA ASN A 82 14.11 -23.53 -13.88
C ASN A 82 13.12 -22.61 -13.12
N SER A 83 11.83 -22.61 -13.45
CA SER A 83 10.75 -21.90 -12.76
C SER A 83 9.96 -22.80 -11.82
N ARG A 84 9.66 -22.30 -10.63
CA ARG A 84 8.73 -22.90 -9.66
C ARG A 84 7.34 -22.26 -9.68
N VAL A 85 7.12 -21.23 -10.50
CA VAL A 85 5.84 -20.50 -10.56
C VAL A 85 4.66 -21.44 -10.77
N GLY A 86 3.65 -21.35 -9.89
CA GLY A 86 2.44 -22.17 -9.94
C GLY A 86 2.62 -23.63 -9.54
N HIS A 87 3.84 -24.09 -9.23
CA HIS A 87 4.03 -25.45 -8.73
C HIS A 87 3.43 -25.57 -7.32
N PRO A 88 2.61 -26.61 -7.05
CA PRO A 88 2.16 -26.93 -5.71
C PRO A 88 3.34 -27.18 -4.77
N LEU A 89 3.23 -26.71 -3.53
CA LEU A 89 4.23 -26.98 -2.52
C LEU A 89 4.17 -28.45 -2.11
N ASN A 90 5.29 -29.16 -2.24
CA ASN A 90 5.41 -30.50 -1.70
C ASN A 90 5.56 -30.47 -0.16
N GLN A 91 5.44 -31.63 0.49
CA GLN A 91 5.47 -31.72 1.95
C GLN A 91 6.76 -31.18 2.57
N GLN A 92 7.90 -31.40 1.92
CA GLN A 92 9.20 -30.93 2.40
C GLN A 92 9.34 -29.42 2.28
N GLU A 93 8.92 -28.84 1.15
CA GLU A 93 8.87 -27.39 0.95
C GLU A 93 7.97 -26.74 2.00
N ARG A 94 6.78 -27.31 2.25
CA ARG A 94 5.87 -26.82 3.32
C ARG A 94 6.55 -26.83 4.69
N GLN A 95 7.19 -27.93 5.06
CA GLN A 95 7.90 -28.06 6.34
C GLN A 95 9.05 -27.06 6.46
N ALA A 96 9.88 -26.93 5.42
CA ALA A 96 10.99 -25.98 5.39
C ALA A 96 10.48 -24.54 5.53
N ILE A 97 9.43 -24.16 4.79
CA ILE A 97 8.82 -22.84 4.87
C ILE A 97 8.25 -22.58 6.27
N ALA A 98 7.50 -23.53 6.84
CA ALA A 98 6.95 -23.42 8.19
C ALA A 98 8.06 -23.21 9.24
N GLN A 99 9.18 -23.94 9.11
CA GLN A 99 10.34 -23.79 9.98
C GLN A 99 11.01 -22.41 9.83
N ILE A 100 11.24 -21.91 8.61
CA ILE A 100 11.81 -20.57 8.34
C ILE A 100 10.94 -19.46 8.94
N LEU A 101 9.62 -19.64 8.87
CA LEU A 101 8.65 -18.68 9.37
C LEU A 101 8.35 -18.84 10.86
N GLY A 102 8.84 -19.91 11.50
CA GLY A 102 8.58 -20.19 12.91
C GLY A 102 7.08 -20.39 13.21
N GLN A 103 6.31 -20.90 12.25
CA GLN A 103 4.87 -21.10 12.37
C GLN A 103 4.49 -22.56 12.14
N PRO A 104 3.41 -23.06 12.78
CA PRO A 104 2.94 -24.41 12.52
C PRO A 104 2.40 -24.54 11.09
N LEU A 105 2.42 -25.77 10.57
CA LEU A 105 1.73 -26.07 9.32
C LEU A 105 0.21 -25.93 9.51
N SER A 106 -0.44 -25.22 8.59
CA SER A 106 -1.89 -25.20 8.53
C SER A 106 -2.42 -26.59 8.17
N THR A 107 -3.54 -26.96 8.77
CA THR A 107 -4.32 -28.15 8.39
C THR A 107 -5.50 -27.79 7.49
N ASP A 108 -5.73 -26.50 7.26
CA ASP A 108 -6.76 -26.04 6.34
C ASP A 108 -6.43 -26.49 4.91
N PRO A 109 -7.45 -26.85 4.10
CA PRO A 109 -7.22 -27.16 2.70
C PRO A 109 -6.66 -25.93 1.97
N ASP A 110 -5.78 -26.18 1.00
CA ASP A 110 -5.24 -25.10 0.18
C ASP A 110 -6.37 -24.38 -0.57
N PRO A 111 -6.29 -23.05 -0.69
CA PRO A 111 -7.26 -22.29 -1.47
C PRO A 111 -7.18 -22.68 -2.96
N ALA A 112 -8.34 -22.87 -3.57
CA ALA A 112 -8.45 -23.04 -5.01
C ALA A 112 -8.43 -21.68 -5.70
N PHE A 113 -7.59 -21.54 -6.73
CA PHE A 113 -7.51 -20.34 -7.56
C PHE A 113 -7.82 -20.66 -9.02
N ASP A 114 -8.58 -19.77 -9.67
CA ASP A 114 -8.88 -19.85 -11.11
C ASP A 114 -7.66 -19.52 -12.00
N ARG A 115 -6.54 -19.10 -11.39
CA ARG A 115 -5.29 -18.70 -12.05
C ARG A 115 -4.12 -18.78 -11.08
N ILE A 116 -2.89 -18.70 -11.59
CA ILE A 116 -1.68 -18.62 -10.78
C ILE A 116 -1.76 -17.39 -9.86
N PRO A 117 -1.62 -17.56 -8.52
CA PRO A 117 -1.63 -16.43 -7.60
C PRO A 117 -0.44 -15.50 -7.86
N LYS A 118 -0.64 -14.20 -7.76
CA LYS A 118 0.42 -13.19 -7.94
C LYS A 118 0.88 -12.61 -6.61
N PHE A 119 2.20 -12.47 -6.45
CA PHE A 119 2.84 -11.72 -5.38
C PHE A 119 3.40 -10.43 -5.96
N ILE A 120 2.63 -9.35 -5.84
CA ILE A 120 2.86 -8.10 -6.53
C ILE A 120 3.66 -7.17 -5.63
N LEU A 121 4.85 -6.81 -6.07
CA LEU A 121 5.72 -5.86 -5.40
C LEU A 121 5.35 -4.43 -5.80
N HIS A 122 5.32 -3.56 -4.81
CA HIS A 122 5.14 -2.12 -4.92
C HIS A 122 6.30 -1.41 -4.21
N ASP A 123 6.50 -0.13 -4.53
CA ASP A 123 7.24 0.79 -3.66
C ASP A 123 6.41 2.04 -3.38
N THR A 124 6.63 2.65 -2.21
CA THR A 124 5.84 3.81 -1.76
C THR A 124 6.10 5.08 -2.53
N SER A 125 7.08 5.07 -3.43
CA SER A 125 7.55 6.24 -4.14
C SER A 125 8.01 7.42 -3.25
N GLY A 126 8.13 7.20 -1.93
CA GLY A 126 8.43 8.21 -0.92
C GLY A 126 8.21 7.74 0.52
N GLU A 127 8.62 8.56 1.49
CA GLU A 127 8.65 8.17 2.89
C GLU A 127 7.25 8.11 3.52
N LEU A 128 6.97 7.03 4.26
CA LEU A 128 5.79 6.91 5.12
C LEU A 128 6.25 6.83 6.59
N SER A 129 5.61 7.61 7.46
CA SER A 129 5.83 7.50 8.90
C SER A 129 5.24 6.21 9.46
N ASP A 130 5.83 5.67 10.52
CA ASP A 130 5.26 4.55 11.29
C ASP A 130 3.78 4.79 11.67
N SER A 131 3.46 6.02 12.10
CA SER A 131 2.08 6.42 12.43
C SER A 131 1.13 6.37 11.23
N THR A 132 1.63 6.65 10.02
CA THR A 132 0.84 6.54 8.79
C THR A 132 0.61 5.07 8.43
N ILE A 133 1.63 4.22 8.58
CA ILE A 133 1.52 2.78 8.33
C ILE A 133 0.55 2.13 9.31
N GLU A 134 0.62 2.46 10.61
CA GLU A 134 -0.33 1.94 11.59
C GLU A 134 -1.76 2.39 11.29
N ARG A 135 -1.96 3.64 10.88
CA ARG A 135 -3.27 4.11 10.40
C ARG A 135 -3.74 3.34 9.16
N MET A 136 -2.87 3.13 8.18
CA MET A 136 -3.19 2.36 6.97
C MET A 136 -3.54 0.91 7.31
N LYS A 137 -2.82 0.29 8.24
CA LYS A 137 -3.12 -1.06 8.75
C LYS A 137 -4.48 -1.13 9.43
N GLN A 138 -4.85 -0.15 10.24
CA GLN A 138 -6.19 -0.08 10.82
C GLN A 138 -7.28 0.04 9.74
N GLN A 139 -6.96 0.73 8.64
CA GLN A 139 -7.85 0.92 7.50
C GLN A 139 -7.79 -0.23 6.48
N ALA A 140 -6.81 -1.12 6.55
CA ALA A 140 -6.64 -2.24 5.62
C ALA A 140 -7.67 -3.36 5.85
N ARG A 141 -8.82 -3.07 6.47
CA ARG A 141 -9.91 -4.02 6.70
C ARG A 141 -11.06 -3.71 5.75
N GLY A 142 -11.58 -4.74 5.09
CA GLY A 142 -12.74 -4.58 4.21
C GLY A 142 -12.45 -3.77 2.93
N PRO A 143 -13.39 -2.93 2.44
CA PRO A 143 -13.27 -2.08 1.27
C PRO A 143 -12.52 -0.75 1.54
N MET A 144 -12.03 -0.55 2.77
CA MET A 144 -11.15 0.57 3.11
C MET A 144 -9.68 0.24 2.85
N GLY A 145 -8.88 1.30 2.67
CA GLY A 145 -7.44 1.20 2.45
C GLY A 145 -7.08 0.98 0.98
N ASN A 146 -5.81 0.64 0.75
CA ASN A 146 -5.18 0.53 -0.57
C ASN A 146 -4.94 -0.93 -1.01
N GLY A 147 -5.47 -1.93 -0.29
CA GLY A 147 -5.33 -3.34 -0.67
C GLY A 147 -3.98 -3.99 -0.35
N ILE A 148 -3.07 -3.27 0.32
CA ILE A 148 -1.76 -3.77 0.71
C ILE A 148 -1.87 -4.78 1.86
N ALA A 149 -1.16 -5.91 1.73
CA ALA A 149 -1.12 -6.97 2.72
C ALA A 149 0.00 -6.77 3.74
N ALA A 150 1.15 -6.25 3.31
CA ALA A 150 2.29 -6.00 4.17
C ALA A 150 3.12 -4.80 3.70
N TYR A 151 3.76 -4.14 4.66
CA TYR A 151 4.72 -3.06 4.44
C TYR A 151 6.11 -3.51 4.95
N VAL A 152 7.17 -3.19 4.19
CA VAL A 152 8.56 -3.52 4.56
C VAL A 152 9.39 -2.25 4.63
N SER A 153 9.81 -1.86 5.84
CA SER A 153 10.68 -0.69 6.05
C SER A 153 12.09 -0.94 5.54
N ARG A 154 12.88 0.12 5.37
CA ARG A 154 14.29 0.01 4.98
C ARG A 154 15.13 -0.73 6.00
N GLU A 155 14.76 -0.64 7.27
CA GLU A 155 15.40 -1.32 8.40
C GLU A 155 14.91 -2.79 8.55
N GLY A 156 14.10 -3.28 7.61
CA GLY A 156 13.56 -4.64 7.67
C GLY A 156 12.40 -4.81 8.65
N LYS A 157 11.79 -3.72 9.14
CA LYS A 157 10.58 -3.85 9.96
C LYS A 157 9.41 -4.22 9.05
N VAL A 158 8.79 -5.37 9.33
CA VAL A 158 7.60 -5.86 8.64
C VAL A 158 6.36 -5.46 9.40
N THR A 159 5.43 -4.78 8.73
CA THR A 159 4.09 -4.52 9.24
C THR A 159 3.07 -5.28 8.41
N ILE A 160 2.53 -6.37 8.97
CA ILE A 160 1.42 -7.11 8.37
C ILE A 160 0.12 -6.31 8.57
N ALA A 161 -0.44 -5.82 7.47
CA ALA A 161 -1.70 -5.08 7.46
C ALA A 161 -2.91 -6.02 7.42
N ARG A 162 -2.74 -7.21 6.83
CA ARG A 162 -3.77 -8.25 6.69
C ARG A 162 -3.21 -9.62 7.01
N SER A 163 -3.90 -10.38 7.86
CA SER A 163 -3.47 -11.74 8.25
C SER A 163 -3.51 -12.74 7.08
N MET A 164 -4.48 -12.58 6.17
CA MET A 164 -4.60 -13.37 4.94
C MET A 164 -4.08 -12.57 3.74
N PHE A 165 -3.10 -13.12 3.05
CA PHE A 165 -2.45 -12.48 1.89
C PHE A 165 -3.36 -12.52 0.66
N PHE A 166 -4.07 -13.64 0.46
CA PHE A 166 -5.04 -13.83 -0.63
C PHE A 166 -6.47 -13.66 -0.12
N ASN A 167 -6.87 -12.40 0.06
CA ASN A 167 -8.21 -12.07 0.55
C ASN A 167 -9.09 -11.55 -0.59
N GLN A 168 -10.13 -12.31 -0.94
CA GLN A 168 -11.09 -11.96 -2.01
C GLN A 168 -11.87 -10.67 -1.75
N ARG A 169 -11.92 -10.22 -0.49
CA ARG A 169 -12.63 -9.04 -0.01
C ARG A 169 -11.62 -8.01 0.50
N ARG A 170 -10.78 -7.55 -0.41
CA ARG A 170 -9.91 -6.38 -0.20
C ARG A 170 -10.15 -5.34 -1.30
N PRO A 171 -9.80 -4.07 -1.06
CA PRO A 171 -9.78 -3.09 -2.13
C PRO A 171 -8.75 -3.51 -3.17
N THR A 172 -8.99 -3.14 -4.42
CA THR A 172 -7.99 -3.23 -5.47
C THR A 172 -6.80 -2.32 -5.16
N ALA A 173 -5.58 -2.81 -5.29
CA ALA A 173 -4.37 -2.03 -5.16
C ALA A 173 -3.90 -1.48 -6.52
N THR A 174 -4.11 -2.24 -7.59
CA THR A 174 -3.61 -1.95 -8.96
C THR A 174 -4.73 -1.55 -9.92
N VAL A 175 -4.37 -1.02 -11.10
CA VAL A 175 -5.34 -0.83 -12.19
C VAL A 175 -5.71 -2.16 -12.84
N TYR A 176 -4.75 -3.10 -12.90
CA TYR A 176 -4.99 -4.49 -13.28
C TYR A 176 -6.18 -5.09 -12.52
N GLU A 177 -6.16 -5.06 -11.19
CA GLU A 177 -7.24 -5.68 -10.42
C GLU A 177 -8.59 -5.01 -10.63
N LYS A 178 -8.64 -3.73 -10.97
CA LYS A 178 -9.89 -3.01 -11.29
C LYS A 178 -10.54 -3.50 -12.59
N ALA A 179 -9.87 -4.37 -13.34
CA ALA A 179 -10.29 -4.84 -14.66
C ALA A 179 -10.59 -3.65 -15.61
N ALA A 180 -9.73 -2.63 -15.55
CA ALA A 180 -9.91 -1.39 -16.31
C ALA A 180 -9.75 -1.59 -17.83
N ASP A 181 -9.08 -2.67 -18.23
CA ASP A 181 -8.96 -3.19 -19.60
C ASP A 181 -10.30 -3.63 -20.20
N ILE A 182 -11.26 -4.07 -19.38
CA ILE A 182 -12.52 -4.65 -19.88
C ILE A 182 -13.52 -3.57 -20.29
N LEU A 183 -13.60 -2.47 -19.53
CA LEU A 183 -14.59 -1.43 -19.75
C LEU A 183 -14.03 -0.05 -19.40
N PRO A 184 -14.13 0.94 -20.30
CA PRO A 184 -13.68 2.30 -20.04
C PRO A 184 -14.32 2.86 -18.76
N GLU A 185 -13.56 3.64 -17.99
CA GLU A 185 -14.04 4.16 -16.70
C GLU A 185 -15.35 4.94 -16.82
N THR A 186 -15.51 5.74 -17.86
CA THR A 186 -16.74 6.50 -18.11
C THR A 186 -17.96 5.59 -18.29
N VAL A 187 -17.80 4.49 -19.04
CA VAL A 187 -18.84 3.51 -19.28
C VAL A 187 -19.13 2.71 -18.01
N ARG A 188 -18.09 2.20 -17.36
CA ARG A 188 -18.19 1.44 -16.11
C ARG A 188 -18.92 2.25 -15.02
N ASN A 189 -18.47 3.48 -14.77
CA ASN A 189 -19.04 4.35 -13.75
C ASN A 189 -20.48 4.77 -14.11
N ARG A 190 -20.83 4.88 -15.39
CA ARG A 190 -22.22 5.12 -15.83
C ARG A 190 -23.11 3.91 -15.56
N GLU A 191 -22.68 2.70 -15.94
CA GLU A 191 -23.48 1.50 -15.71
C GLU A 191 -23.63 1.19 -14.21
N ILE A 192 -22.60 1.48 -13.38
CA ILE A 192 -22.69 1.38 -11.92
C ILE A 192 -23.82 2.27 -11.38
N ARG A 193 -23.87 3.54 -11.81
CA ARG A 193 -24.92 4.48 -11.40
C ARG A 193 -26.30 4.06 -11.92
N ARG A 194 -26.37 3.43 -13.10
CA ARG A 194 -27.62 2.86 -13.64
C ARG A 194 -28.14 1.69 -12.82
N VAL A 195 -27.27 0.77 -12.39
CA VAL A 195 -27.65 -0.30 -11.45
C VAL A 195 -28.21 0.34 -10.18
N TRP A 196 -27.48 1.31 -9.61
CA TRP A 196 -27.90 1.98 -8.40
C TRP A 196 -29.28 2.66 -8.53
N SER A 197 -29.49 3.47 -9.58
CA SER A 197 -30.76 4.18 -9.75
C SER A 197 -31.94 3.27 -10.10
N ALA A 198 -31.70 2.17 -10.82
CA ALA A 198 -32.72 1.20 -11.19
C ALA A 198 -33.10 0.24 -10.05
N THR A 199 -32.35 0.22 -8.95
CA THR A 199 -32.58 -0.67 -7.80
C THR A 199 -33.45 -0.01 -6.73
N ALA A 200 -34.43 -0.74 -6.21
CA ALA A 200 -35.32 -0.29 -5.14
C ALA A 200 -34.54 0.17 -3.90
N ALA A 201 -35.04 1.21 -3.21
CA ALA A 201 -34.34 1.82 -2.07
C ALA A 201 -34.08 0.83 -0.92
N SER A 202 -35.06 -0.03 -0.61
CA SER A 202 -34.92 -1.07 0.41
C SER A 202 -33.81 -2.06 0.08
N ILE A 203 -33.71 -2.48 -1.18
CA ILE A 203 -32.68 -3.40 -1.68
C ILE A 203 -31.29 -2.74 -1.63
N ARG A 204 -31.19 -1.48 -2.05
CA ARG A 204 -29.96 -0.68 -1.94
C ARG A 204 -29.46 -0.60 -0.49
N GLN A 205 -30.35 -0.28 0.44
CA GLN A 205 -30.03 -0.18 1.86
C GLN A 205 -29.62 -1.54 2.45
N ALA A 206 -30.33 -2.61 2.09
CA ALA A 206 -29.98 -3.97 2.51
C ALA A 206 -28.60 -4.39 1.98
N ALA A 207 -28.30 -4.13 0.70
CA ALA A 207 -27.01 -4.44 0.10
C ALA A 207 -25.86 -3.66 0.76
N LEU A 208 -26.03 -2.34 0.98
CA LEU A 208 -25.05 -1.55 1.72
C LEU A 208 -24.81 -2.09 3.13
N LYS A 209 -25.89 -2.40 3.85
CA LYS A 209 -25.80 -2.95 5.20
C LYS A 209 -25.04 -4.27 5.21
N ASN A 210 -25.31 -5.15 4.24
CA ASN A 210 -24.64 -6.45 4.13
C ASN A 210 -23.14 -6.28 3.85
N VAL A 211 -22.79 -5.48 2.84
CA VAL A 211 -21.38 -5.19 2.50
C VAL A 211 -20.61 -4.63 3.69
N VAL A 212 -21.23 -3.76 4.51
CA VAL A 212 -20.58 -3.16 5.68
C VAL A 212 -20.56 -4.12 6.89
N ALA A 213 -21.61 -4.91 7.10
CA ALA A 213 -21.69 -5.87 8.20
C ALA A 213 -20.60 -6.95 8.09
N GLU A 214 -20.30 -7.40 6.88
CA GLU A 214 -19.23 -8.37 6.60
C GLU A 214 -17.83 -7.86 7.00
N LEU A 215 -17.67 -6.56 7.25
CA LEU A 215 -16.38 -5.95 7.57
C LEU A 215 -16.06 -5.99 9.07
N ASN A 216 -17.05 -6.33 9.91
CA ASN A 216 -17.00 -6.18 11.36
C ASN A 216 -16.52 -4.77 11.79
N LEU A 217 -16.82 -3.76 10.97
CA LEU A 217 -16.57 -2.35 11.23
C LEU A 217 -17.89 -1.72 11.65
N ASN A 218 -17.98 -1.22 12.88
CA ASN A 218 -19.13 -0.43 13.32
C ASN A 218 -19.06 0.98 12.71
N GLU A 219 -19.18 1.08 11.39
CA GLU A 219 -18.96 2.31 10.63
C GLU A 219 -20.18 2.67 9.78
N PRO A 220 -21.27 3.18 10.39
CA PRO A 220 -22.36 3.85 9.66
C PRO A 220 -21.85 4.91 8.68
N SER A 221 -20.66 5.46 8.95
CA SER A 221 -19.99 6.43 8.09
C SER A 221 -19.64 5.87 6.70
N LEU A 222 -19.32 4.58 6.56
CA LEU A 222 -18.95 3.97 5.27
C LEU A 222 -20.13 3.81 4.32
N ALA A 223 -21.27 3.34 4.82
CA ALA A 223 -22.50 3.26 4.03
C ALA A 223 -22.93 4.64 3.52
N ASN A 224 -22.77 5.68 4.34
CA ASN A 224 -23.03 7.06 3.94
C ASN A 224 -22.04 7.54 2.87
N ARG A 225 -20.74 7.32 3.04
CA ARG A 225 -19.71 7.68 2.03
C ARG A 225 -19.97 6.98 0.68
N ALA A 226 -20.32 5.70 0.72
CA ALA A 226 -20.67 4.93 -0.47
C ALA A 226 -21.89 5.52 -1.18
N SER A 227 -22.93 5.86 -0.41
CA SER A 227 -24.13 6.51 -0.93
C SER A 227 -23.83 7.87 -1.57
N ILE A 228 -22.92 8.67 -0.99
CA ILE A 228 -22.49 9.94 -1.58
C ILE A 228 -21.88 9.73 -2.97
N TRP A 229 -20.98 8.75 -3.12
CA TRP A 229 -20.38 8.45 -4.43
C TRP A 229 -21.38 7.90 -5.44
N LEU A 230 -22.24 6.96 -5.03
CA LEU A 230 -23.25 6.33 -5.89
C LEU A 230 -24.32 7.30 -6.38
N ASN A 231 -24.64 8.33 -5.60
CA ASN A 231 -25.61 9.37 -5.96
C ASN A 231 -24.96 10.56 -6.69
N ALA A 232 -23.63 10.64 -6.78
CA ALA A 232 -22.98 11.67 -7.57
C ALA A 232 -23.32 11.48 -9.07
N PRO A 233 -23.62 12.53 -9.83
CA PRO A 233 -24.01 12.40 -11.24
C PRO A 233 -22.85 11.97 -12.15
N SER A 234 -21.61 12.23 -11.74
CA SER A 234 -20.39 11.84 -12.46
C SER A 234 -19.21 11.71 -11.49
N GLU A 235 -18.11 11.13 -11.98
CA GLU A 235 -16.86 11.07 -11.19
C GLU A 235 -16.30 12.47 -10.94
N GLN A 236 -16.33 13.35 -11.94
CA GLN A 236 -15.91 14.73 -11.80
C GLN A 236 -16.72 15.48 -10.73
N ALA A 237 -18.03 15.25 -10.65
CA ALA A 237 -18.88 15.85 -9.63
C ALA A 237 -18.55 15.31 -8.22
N PHE A 238 -18.23 14.02 -8.12
CA PHE A 238 -17.77 13.44 -6.86
C PHE A 238 -16.41 14.01 -6.42
N GLU A 239 -15.44 14.13 -7.33
CA GLU A 239 -14.14 14.71 -7.01
C GLU A 239 -14.24 16.20 -6.62
N ALA A 240 -15.10 16.97 -7.30
CA ALA A 240 -15.41 18.35 -6.90
C ALA A 240 -16.04 18.41 -5.50
N LEU A 241 -16.90 17.45 -5.15
CA LEU A 241 -17.47 17.33 -3.81
C LEU A 241 -16.40 16.95 -2.77
N LYS A 242 -15.52 16.00 -3.09
CA LYS A 242 -14.43 15.57 -2.23
C LYS A 242 -13.48 16.73 -1.91
N ALA A 243 -13.11 17.51 -2.93
CA ALA A 243 -12.20 18.65 -2.78
C ALA A 243 -12.72 19.76 -1.86
N ARG A 244 -14.04 19.94 -1.77
CA ARG A 244 -14.69 20.96 -0.92
C ARG A 244 -15.20 20.43 0.43
N SER A 245 -15.18 19.12 0.62
CA SER A 245 -15.75 18.48 1.81
C SER A 245 -14.70 18.34 2.91
N SER A 246 -15.09 18.64 4.15
CA SER A 246 -14.30 18.29 5.34
C SER A 246 -14.44 16.81 5.73
N THR A 247 -15.36 16.07 5.09
CA THR A 247 -15.62 14.66 5.37
C THR A 247 -14.65 13.78 4.59
N ASN A 248 -13.95 12.88 5.28
CA ASN A 248 -13.16 11.85 4.61
C ASN A 248 -14.10 10.90 3.83
N LEU A 249 -13.95 10.84 2.50
CA LEU A 249 -14.74 9.98 1.60
C LEU A 249 -14.01 8.69 1.19
N ASP A 250 -12.85 8.41 1.78
CA ASP A 250 -12.08 7.19 1.53
C ASP A 250 -12.91 5.94 1.85
N GLY A 251 -12.69 4.90 1.05
CA GLY A 251 -13.47 3.65 1.09
C GLY A 251 -14.88 3.75 0.49
N GLY A 252 -15.41 4.96 0.25
CA GLY A 252 -16.76 5.14 -0.31
C GLY A 252 -16.94 4.51 -1.69
N LYS A 253 -16.01 4.77 -2.62
CA LYS A 253 -16.04 4.20 -3.98
C LYS A 253 -15.97 2.67 -3.96
N THR A 254 -15.01 2.09 -3.23
CA THR A 254 -14.87 0.63 -3.10
C THR A 254 -16.09 -0.02 -2.47
N THR A 255 -16.61 0.56 -1.38
CA THR A 255 -17.84 0.08 -0.72
C THR A 255 -19.04 0.12 -1.67
N GLY A 256 -19.17 1.19 -2.45
CA GLY A 256 -20.21 1.32 -3.47
C GLY A 256 -20.07 0.29 -4.60
N LEU A 257 -18.84 0.01 -5.06
CA LEU A 257 -18.56 -1.02 -6.04
C LEU A 257 -18.95 -2.42 -5.54
N TRP A 258 -18.61 -2.77 -4.30
CA TRP A 258 -19.00 -4.05 -3.70
C TRP A 258 -20.51 -4.17 -3.56
N THR A 259 -21.19 -3.09 -3.19
CA THR A 259 -22.65 -3.03 -3.09
C THR A 259 -23.30 -3.33 -4.43
N VAL A 260 -22.80 -2.70 -5.50
CA VAL A 260 -23.28 -2.92 -6.86
C VAL A 260 -22.98 -4.34 -7.34
N ALA A 261 -21.82 -4.90 -6.97
CA ALA A 261 -21.50 -6.29 -7.25
C ALA A 261 -22.47 -7.26 -6.57
N GLN A 262 -22.84 -7.01 -5.32
CA GLN A 262 -23.83 -7.81 -4.60
C GLN A 262 -25.21 -7.72 -5.27
N ILE A 263 -25.65 -6.53 -5.65
CA ILE A 263 -26.91 -6.33 -6.38
C ILE A 263 -26.89 -7.13 -7.70
N CYS A 264 -25.82 -6.99 -8.49
CA CYS A 264 -25.74 -7.67 -9.78
C CYS A 264 -25.65 -9.19 -9.68
N ASN A 265 -25.00 -9.74 -8.64
CA ASN A 265 -25.06 -11.19 -8.39
C ASN A 265 -26.51 -11.65 -8.16
N GLY A 266 -27.30 -10.91 -7.37
CA GLY A 266 -28.71 -11.22 -7.15
C GLY A 266 -29.53 -11.18 -8.45
N VAL A 267 -29.30 -10.17 -9.29
CA VAL A 267 -30.00 -9.98 -10.57
C VAL A 267 -29.63 -11.03 -11.62
N LEU A 268 -28.37 -11.45 -11.67
CA LEU A 268 -27.87 -12.35 -12.73
C LEU A 268 -28.07 -13.83 -12.41
N ASN A 269 -28.19 -14.19 -11.12
CA ASN A 269 -28.38 -15.58 -10.71
C ASN A 269 -29.82 -16.08 -10.87
N ASP A 270 -30.80 -15.19 -11.09
CA ASP A 270 -32.22 -15.53 -11.21
C ASP A 270 -32.93 -14.53 -12.15
N SER A 271 -33.57 -15.05 -13.19
CA SER A 271 -34.26 -14.24 -14.20
C SER A 271 -35.40 -13.38 -13.65
N GLU A 272 -36.02 -13.76 -12.54
CA GLU A 272 -37.12 -13.03 -11.90
C GLU A 272 -36.63 -11.96 -10.90
N ASN A 273 -35.39 -12.08 -10.41
CA ASN A 273 -34.84 -11.15 -9.42
C ASN A 273 -34.72 -9.73 -9.94
N ALA A 274 -34.45 -9.53 -11.23
CA ALA A 274 -34.41 -8.21 -11.83
C ALA A 274 -35.71 -7.42 -11.60
N ALA A 275 -36.88 -8.08 -11.72
CA ALA A 275 -38.18 -7.44 -11.52
C ALA A 275 -38.45 -7.13 -10.04
N ARG A 276 -38.09 -8.06 -9.14
CA ARG A 276 -38.27 -7.90 -7.69
C ARG A 276 -37.36 -6.80 -7.09
N MET A 277 -36.15 -6.68 -7.61
CA MET A 277 -35.14 -5.77 -7.07
C MET A 277 -35.22 -4.35 -7.68
N ALA A 278 -35.95 -4.18 -8.77
CA ALA A 278 -36.06 -2.92 -9.48
C ALA A 278 -36.94 -1.90 -8.74
N THR A 279 -36.68 -0.61 -8.95
CA THR A 279 -37.50 0.49 -8.41
C THR A 279 -38.93 0.47 -8.94
N SER A 280 -39.13 0.02 -10.18
CA SER A 280 -40.44 -0.25 -10.77
C SER A 280 -40.35 -1.34 -11.85
N SER A 281 -41.50 -1.85 -12.31
CA SER A 281 -41.55 -2.81 -13.42
C SER A 281 -40.86 -2.28 -14.69
N GLY A 282 -40.96 -0.97 -14.94
CA GLY A 282 -40.32 -0.30 -16.08
C GLY A 282 -38.79 -0.22 -16.00
N THR A 283 -38.17 -0.42 -14.83
CA THR A 283 -36.70 -0.33 -14.66
C THR A 283 -36.02 -1.70 -14.55
N ALA A 284 -36.77 -2.80 -14.54
CA ALA A 284 -36.22 -4.16 -14.42
C ALA A 284 -35.27 -4.52 -15.58
N ALA A 285 -35.66 -4.19 -16.82
CA ALA A 285 -34.82 -4.40 -17.99
C ALA A 285 -33.53 -3.56 -17.92
N THR A 286 -33.64 -2.30 -17.46
CA THR A 286 -32.47 -1.42 -17.26
C THR A 286 -31.50 -2.00 -16.23
N LEU A 287 -32.02 -2.49 -15.09
CA LEU A 287 -31.22 -3.12 -14.05
C LEU A 287 -30.50 -4.36 -14.58
N LYS A 288 -31.23 -5.27 -15.24
CA LYS A 288 -30.66 -6.49 -15.83
C LYS A 288 -29.58 -6.18 -16.86
N ASN A 289 -29.86 -5.28 -17.80
CA ASN A 289 -28.93 -4.92 -18.87
C ASN A 289 -27.66 -4.24 -18.32
N ALA A 290 -27.79 -3.37 -17.32
CA ALA A 290 -26.65 -2.72 -16.69
C ALA A 290 -25.78 -3.74 -15.94
N CYS A 291 -26.39 -4.69 -15.22
CA CYS A 291 -25.66 -5.76 -14.55
C CYS A 291 -24.99 -6.72 -15.54
N GLN A 292 -25.63 -7.08 -16.66
CA GLN A 292 -25.02 -7.88 -17.72
C GLN A 292 -23.78 -7.21 -18.31
N LYS A 293 -23.83 -5.89 -18.54
CA LYS A 293 -22.68 -5.10 -19.03
C LYS A 293 -21.53 -5.03 -18.02
N LEU A 294 -21.84 -4.97 -16.73
CA LEU A 294 -20.83 -4.92 -15.67
C LEU A 294 -20.26 -6.29 -15.31
N ASN A 295 -20.97 -7.39 -15.61
CA ASN A 295 -20.58 -8.72 -15.17
C ASN A 295 -19.14 -9.12 -15.55
N PRO A 296 -18.65 -8.87 -16.78
CA PRO A 296 -17.27 -9.20 -17.12
C PRO A 296 -16.25 -8.48 -16.24
N VAL A 297 -16.47 -7.18 -15.96
CA VAL A 297 -15.60 -6.37 -15.10
C VAL A 297 -15.64 -6.88 -13.65
N LEU A 298 -16.85 -7.10 -13.10
CA LEU A 298 -17.03 -7.49 -11.71
C LEU A 298 -16.59 -8.94 -11.43
N SER A 299 -16.73 -9.83 -12.41
CA SER A 299 -16.23 -11.20 -12.33
C SER A 299 -14.70 -11.21 -12.36
N GLU A 300 -14.10 -10.52 -13.33
CA GLU A 300 -12.65 -10.48 -13.47
C GLU A 300 -11.98 -9.76 -12.29
N ASN A 301 -12.55 -8.65 -11.80
CA ASN A 301 -12.08 -7.97 -10.60
C ASN A 301 -12.02 -8.93 -9.40
N ARG A 302 -13.08 -9.70 -9.15
CA ARG A 302 -13.10 -10.67 -8.05
C ARG A 302 -12.01 -11.73 -8.20
N LYS A 303 -11.82 -12.26 -9.41
CA LYS A 303 -10.76 -13.26 -9.70
C LYS A 303 -9.37 -12.68 -9.45
N ARG A 304 -9.07 -11.50 -10.00
CA ARG A 304 -7.77 -10.82 -9.85
C ARG A 304 -7.46 -10.49 -8.40
N VAL A 305 -8.42 -9.94 -7.66
CA VAL A 305 -8.26 -9.61 -6.22
C VAL A 305 -8.06 -10.88 -5.38
N ALA A 306 -8.84 -11.94 -5.64
CA ALA A 306 -8.73 -13.21 -4.92
C ALA A 306 -7.37 -13.89 -5.14
N SER A 307 -6.81 -13.78 -6.34
CA SER A 307 -5.56 -14.43 -6.73
C SER A 307 -4.35 -13.49 -6.70
N SER A 308 -4.38 -12.41 -5.93
CA SER A 308 -3.20 -11.55 -5.78
C SER A 308 -3.02 -11.05 -4.37
N THR A 309 -1.76 -10.82 -4.02
CA THR A 309 -1.35 -10.17 -2.79
C THR A 309 -0.32 -9.09 -3.09
N HIS A 310 -0.30 -8.04 -2.28
CA HIS A 310 0.48 -6.83 -2.55
C HIS A 310 1.37 -6.51 -1.36
N VAL A 311 2.65 -6.32 -1.64
CA VAL A 311 3.65 -5.92 -0.64
C VAL A 311 4.21 -4.57 -1.02
N GLU A 312 4.12 -3.64 -0.08
CA GLU A 312 4.60 -2.27 -0.23
C GLU A 312 5.99 -2.13 0.39
N ILE A 313 6.98 -1.81 -0.44
CA ILE A 313 8.35 -1.63 0.02
C ILE A 313 8.57 -0.15 0.29
N LEU A 314 8.88 0.22 1.53
CA LEU A 314 9.05 1.62 1.89
C LEU A 314 10.34 2.15 1.27
N GLN A 315 10.19 3.22 0.50
CA GLN A 315 11.31 3.91 -0.14
C GLN A 315 11.54 5.30 0.41
N LYS A 316 12.78 5.77 0.25
CA LYS A 316 13.11 7.18 0.48
C LYS A 316 12.45 8.03 -0.62
N ARG A 317 12.32 9.33 -0.33
CA ARG A 317 11.78 10.31 -1.28
C ARG A 317 12.44 10.19 -2.65
N GLY A 318 11.63 10.44 -3.68
CA GLY A 318 12.11 10.52 -5.05
C GLY A 318 11.84 9.26 -5.86
N SER A 319 10.87 8.44 -5.47
CA SER A 319 10.49 7.24 -6.22
C SER A 319 9.36 7.41 -7.24
N GLU A 320 8.91 8.64 -7.52
CA GLU A 320 7.89 8.88 -8.54
C GLU A 320 8.39 8.62 -9.97
N CYS A 321 7.52 8.14 -10.85
CA CYS A 321 7.90 7.74 -12.22
C CYS A 321 8.50 8.86 -13.06
N TRP A 322 7.94 10.06 -12.93
CA TRP A 322 8.34 11.25 -13.67
C TRP A 322 7.91 12.51 -12.89
N VAL A 323 8.70 13.59 -12.92
CA VAL A 323 8.30 14.91 -12.39
C VAL A 323 7.29 15.61 -13.32
N THR A 324 6.18 14.94 -13.65
CA THR A 324 5.12 15.51 -14.52
C THR A 324 3.88 15.94 -13.74
N ASN A 325 3.69 15.42 -12.52
CA ASN A 325 2.56 15.79 -11.68
C ASN A 325 2.76 17.17 -11.03
N ALA A 326 1.82 18.09 -11.25
CA ALA A 326 1.83 19.45 -10.68
C ALA A 326 1.82 19.47 -9.15
N GLN A 327 1.20 18.47 -8.51
CA GLN A 327 1.16 18.31 -7.06
C GLN A 327 2.52 17.86 -6.52
N VAL A 328 3.21 16.96 -7.23
CA VAL A 328 4.59 16.55 -6.90
C VAL A 328 5.55 17.73 -7.09
N ARG A 329 5.36 18.54 -8.16
CA ARG A 329 6.12 19.79 -8.34
C ARG A 329 5.90 20.76 -7.17
N ALA A 330 4.64 21.01 -6.79
CA ALA A 330 4.32 21.90 -5.69
C ALA A 330 4.86 21.37 -4.33
N TYR A 331 4.78 20.06 -4.09
CA TYR A 331 5.32 19.42 -2.88
C TYR A 331 6.85 19.47 -2.85
N ASN A 332 7.54 19.14 -3.95
CA ASN A 332 8.99 19.25 -4.09
C ASN A 332 9.49 20.71 -4.12
N GLN A 333 8.63 21.68 -4.36
CA GLN A 333 9.00 23.10 -4.23
C GLN A 333 8.90 23.57 -2.77
N ASN A 334 7.91 23.09 -2.01
CA ASN A 334 7.53 23.66 -0.71
C ASN A 334 8.05 22.91 0.52
N VAL A 335 8.60 21.70 0.39
CA VAL A 335 9.21 20.97 1.51
C VAL A 335 10.68 21.38 1.66
N PRO A 336 11.14 21.87 2.84
CA PRO A 336 12.56 22.11 3.09
C PRO A 336 13.40 20.85 2.84
N ASN A 337 14.57 20.97 2.23
CA ASN A 337 15.50 19.86 1.88
C ASN A 337 14.97 18.85 0.85
N SER A 338 13.90 19.17 0.13
CA SER A 338 13.54 18.47 -1.12
C SER A 338 14.55 18.78 -2.21
N LEU A 339 14.98 17.78 -2.97
CA LEU A 339 15.75 18.07 -4.17
C LEU A 339 14.84 18.71 -5.23
N LYS A 340 15.43 19.67 -5.93
CA LYS A 340 14.78 20.50 -6.94
C LYS A 340 15.03 19.89 -8.32
N ILE A 341 14.26 18.86 -8.67
CA ILE A 341 14.37 18.23 -9.98
C ILE A 341 13.64 19.08 -11.03
N GLN A 342 14.30 19.33 -12.16
CA GLN A 342 13.68 19.98 -13.30
C GLN A 342 12.54 19.12 -13.87
N ALA A 343 11.47 19.76 -14.37
CA ALA A 343 10.34 19.06 -14.97
C ALA A 343 10.79 18.12 -16.11
N ASN A 344 10.09 17.00 -16.29
CA ASN A 344 10.35 15.98 -17.31
C ASN A 344 11.71 15.27 -17.19
N ARG A 345 12.34 15.31 -16.03
CA ARG A 345 13.45 14.39 -15.72
C ARG A 345 12.95 13.22 -14.89
N VAL A 346 13.58 12.07 -15.07
CA VAL A 346 13.43 10.95 -14.15
C VAL A 346 13.84 11.43 -12.78
N VAL A 347 12.97 11.24 -11.78
CA VAL A 347 13.27 11.52 -10.38
C VAL A 347 14.38 10.55 -9.99
N PRO A 348 15.62 11.00 -9.74
CA PRO A 348 16.60 10.09 -9.20
C PRO A 348 16.05 9.55 -7.87
N LEU A 349 16.35 8.32 -7.45
CA LEU A 349 16.21 7.98 -6.02
C LEU A 349 17.33 8.75 -5.34
N GLU A 350 17.09 10.05 -5.14
CA GLU A 350 18.12 11.06 -5.25
C GLU A 350 19.33 10.84 -4.34
N THR A 351 20.48 10.51 -4.94
CA THR A 351 21.81 10.80 -4.38
C THR A 351 22.10 10.27 -2.97
N LEU A 352 22.22 8.93 -2.75
CA LEU A 352 22.99 8.23 -1.67
C LEU A 352 22.16 7.22 -0.87
N ASP A 353 22.26 5.96 -1.28
CA ASP A 353 22.65 4.79 -0.47
C ASP A 353 22.49 3.59 -1.39
N ARG A 354 23.60 3.07 -1.92
CA ARG A 354 23.58 1.83 -2.70
C ARG A 354 23.61 0.66 -1.72
N PRO A 355 22.75 -0.36 -1.87
CA PRO A 355 21.70 -0.55 -2.89
C PRO A 355 20.35 0.18 -2.64
N ALA A 356 19.56 0.41 -3.72
CA ALA A 356 18.25 1.08 -3.66
C ALA A 356 17.26 0.42 -2.68
N TYR A 357 17.34 -0.89 -2.56
CA TYR A 357 16.67 -1.70 -1.54
C TYR A 357 17.72 -2.36 -0.67
N THR A 358 17.53 -2.33 0.65
CA THR A 358 18.48 -2.88 1.62
C THR A 358 18.46 -4.40 1.63
N ASP A 359 19.51 -5.02 2.18
CA ASP A 359 19.62 -6.46 2.33
C ASP A 359 18.47 -7.01 3.19
N GLU A 360 18.13 -6.27 4.26
CA GLU A 360 17.03 -6.56 5.16
C GLU A 360 15.69 -6.51 4.42
N GLN A 361 15.48 -5.55 3.50
CA GLN A 361 14.26 -5.51 2.68
C GLN A 361 14.13 -6.77 1.84
N TYR A 362 15.18 -7.20 1.14
CA TYR A 362 15.15 -8.44 0.36
C TYR A 362 14.83 -9.65 1.25
N GLU A 363 15.50 -9.77 2.40
CA GLU A 363 15.28 -10.89 3.32
C GLU A 363 13.82 -10.95 3.79
N GLN A 364 13.27 -9.82 4.22
CA GLN A 364 11.89 -9.78 4.68
C GLN A 364 10.88 -10.02 3.56
N ILE A 365 11.13 -9.52 2.35
CA ILE A 365 10.28 -9.79 1.18
C ILE A 365 10.33 -11.29 0.84
N ALA A 366 11.49 -11.94 0.91
CA ALA A 366 11.60 -13.38 0.73
C ALA A 366 10.76 -14.14 1.77
N ARG A 367 10.81 -13.74 3.05
CA ARG A 367 9.97 -14.35 4.10
C ARG A 367 8.47 -14.13 3.85
N LEU A 368 8.06 -12.93 3.44
CA LEU A 368 6.67 -12.64 3.07
C LEU A 368 6.21 -13.45 1.85
N TYR A 369 7.09 -13.65 0.87
CA TYR A 369 6.81 -14.51 -0.27
C TYR A 369 6.60 -15.96 0.14
N LEU A 370 7.47 -16.51 1.01
CA LEU A 370 7.30 -17.85 1.54
C LEU A 370 6.01 -18.00 2.36
N GLN A 371 5.63 -16.96 3.12
CA GLN A 371 4.35 -16.94 3.83
C GLN A 371 3.17 -16.97 2.85
N ALA A 372 3.23 -16.19 1.76
CA ALA A 372 2.23 -16.22 0.71
C ALA A 372 2.16 -17.60 0.04
N ALA A 373 3.30 -18.20 -0.28
CA ALA A 373 3.35 -19.53 -0.87
C ALA A 373 2.72 -20.59 0.03
N LEU A 374 3.01 -20.55 1.33
CA LEU A 374 2.41 -21.47 2.29
C LEU A 374 0.88 -21.27 2.38
N GLN A 375 0.39 -20.03 2.37
CA GLN A 375 -1.05 -19.74 2.37
C GLN A 375 -1.74 -20.14 1.04
N ALA A 376 -1.04 -20.06 -0.08
CA ALA A 376 -1.56 -20.43 -1.39
C ALA A 376 -1.51 -21.94 -1.67
N GLY A 377 -0.68 -22.70 -0.93
CA GLY A 377 -0.40 -24.11 -1.21
C GLY A 377 0.46 -24.36 -2.46
N GLN A 378 0.92 -23.28 -3.11
CA GLN A 378 1.72 -23.29 -4.33
C GLN A 378 2.59 -22.04 -4.38
N PHE A 379 3.64 -22.03 -5.21
CA PHE A 379 4.49 -20.87 -5.41
C PHE A 379 3.77 -19.77 -6.22
N PRO A 380 3.45 -18.61 -5.64
CA PRO A 380 2.87 -17.49 -6.39
C PRO A 380 3.87 -16.94 -7.40
N GLU A 381 3.39 -16.34 -8.48
CA GLU A 381 4.21 -15.59 -9.42
C GLU A 381 4.62 -14.25 -8.81
N ILE A 382 5.92 -14.05 -8.55
CA ILE A 382 6.45 -12.72 -8.21
C ILE A 382 6.39 -11.82 -9.46
N THR A 383 5.79 -10.65 -9.31
CA THR A 383 5.73 -9.63 -10.37
C THR A 383 5.81 -8.23 -9.77
N THR A 384 6.02 -7.22 -10.62
CA THR A 384 6.08 -5.80 -10.25
C THR A 384 4.74 -5.12 -10.53
N HIS A 385 4.43 -4.05 -9.79
CA HIS A 385 3.30 -3.17 -10.10
C HIS A 385 3.45 -2.54 -11.49
N TYR A 386 4.67 -2.13 -11.86
CA TYR A 386 5.03 -1.69 -13.21
C TYR A 386 4.54 -2.66 -14.29
N TRP A 387 4.83 -3.95 -14.16
CA TRP A 387 4.47 -4.94 -15.17
C TRP A 387 2.97 -5.17 -15.27
N VAL A 388 2.29 -5.37 -14.13
CA VAL A 388 0.85 -5.69 -14.14
C VAL A 388 0.00 -4.52 -14.68
N ASP A 389 0.44 -3.28 -14.47
CA ASP A 389 -0.29 -2.09 -14.94
C ASP A 389 0.14 -1.61 -16.34
N GLN A 390 1.32 -1.99 -16.84
CA GLN A 390 1.83 -1.47 -18.12
C GLN A 390 2.10 -2.50 -19.22
N GLY A 391 2.37 -3.78 -18.89
CA GLY A 391 2.97 -4.71 -19.84
C GLY A 391 2.42 -6.15 -19.88
N GLU A 392 1.63 -6.60 -18.90
CA GLU A 392 0.94 -7.91 -19.03
C GLU A 392 -0.32 -7.81 -19.91
N PHE A 393 -1.03 -6.67 -19.87
CA PHE A 393 -2.29 -6.44 -20.58
C PHE A 393 -2.27 -5.17 -21.43
N GLY A 394 -1.07 -4.73 -21.81
CA GLY A 394 -0.85 -3.39 -22.36
C GLY A 394 -1.01 -2.29 -21.31
N ARG A 395 -0.87 -1.04 -21.74
CA ARG A 395 -0.90 0.12 -20.83
C ARG A 395 -2.31 0.39 -20.32
N ILE A 396 -2.59 -0.04 -19.09
CA ILE A 396 -3.85 0.20 -18.38
C ILE A 396 -3.69 1.21 -17.24
N GLY A 397 -2.49 1.31 -16.66
CA GLY A 397 -2.11 2.25 -15.62
C GLY A 397 -0.86 3.07 -15.96
N THR A 398 -0.42 3.89 -15.01
CA THR A 398 0.80 4.69 -15.12
C THR A 398 1.59 4.61 -13.82
N HIS A 399 2.22 3.46 -13.60
CA HIS A 399 3.06 3.17 -12.43
C HIS A 399 4.40 2.61 -12.87
N CYS A 400 5.44 2.78 -12.07
CA CYS A 400 6.82 2.40 -12.40
C CYS A 400 7.49 1.70 -11.21
N ASP A 401 6.76 1.47 -10.14
CA ASP A 401 7.25 0.84 -8.93
C ASP A 401 7.19 -0.70 -9.04
N PRO A 402 8.03 -1.43 -8.31
CA PRO A 402 9.21 -0.93 -7.62
C PRO A 402 10.33 -0.56 -8.62
N ARG A 403 10.93 0.62 -8.45
CA ARG A 403 12.03 1.08 -9.32
C ARG A 403 13.36 0.50 -8.88
N GLY A 404 14.06 -0.20 -9.76
CA GLY A 404 15.41 -0.73 -9.47
C GLY A 404 15.44 -1.93 -8.52
N PHE A 405 14.34 -2.68 -8.42
CA PHE A 405 14.28 -3.88 -7.60
C PHE A 405 14.91 -5.06 -8.35
N ASP A 406 15.88 -5.71 -7.74
CA ASP A 406 16.59 -6.85 -8.31
C ASP A 406 15.83 -8.15 -8.02
N LEU A 407 14.94 -8.54 -8.96
CA LEU A 407 14.19 -9.79 -8.85
C LEU A 407 15.08 -11.03 -8.79
N MET A 408 16.20 -11.06 -9.51
CA MET A 408 17.12 -12.20 -9.50
C MET A 408 17.77 -12.39 -8.14
N ARG A 409 18.13 -11.28 -7.46
CA ARG A 409 18.59 -11.31 -6.07
C ARG A 409 17.53 -11.89 -5.13
N LEU A 410 16.27 -11.48 -5.27
CA LEU A 410 15.17 -12.04 -4.48
C LEU A 410 14.99 -13.54 -4.74
N TYR A 411 15.03 -13.97 -6.00
CA TYR A 411 14.93 -15.39 -6.38
C TYR A 411 16.06 -16.23 -5.79
N ARG A 412 17.30 -15.70 -5.77
CA ARG A 412 18.43 -16.37 -5.13
C ARG A 412 18.22 -16.54 -3.64
N GLN A 413 17.70 -15.52 -2.93
CA GLN A 413 17.43 -15.65 -1.50
C GLN A 413 16.37 -16.72 -1.20
N ILE A 414 15.30 -16.77 -1.98
CA ILE A 414 14.27 -17.80 -1.84
C ILE A 414 14.85 -19.19 -2.15
N SER A 415 15.65 -19.30 -3.21
CA SER A 415 16.33 -20.55 -3.60
C SER A 415 17.22 -21.07 -2.48
N LEU A 416 18.05 -20.21 -1.91
CA LEU A 416 18.95 -20.54 -0.80
C LEU A 416 18.17 -20.99 0.44
N ALA A 417 17.08 -20.29 0.77
CA ALA A 417 16.24 -20.64 1.92
C ALA A 417 15.58 -22.02 1.78
N LEU A 418 15.20 -22.41 0.56
CA LEU A 418 14.54 -23.70 0.29
C LEU A 418 15.50 -24.81 -0.14
N GLY A 419 16.80 -24.52 -0.29
CA GLY A 419 17.78 -25.46 -0.83
C GLY A 419 17.55 -25.82 -2.30
N HIS A 420 16.88 -24.94 -3.07
CA HIS A 420 16.69 -25.09 -4.51
C HIS A 420 17.93 -24.62 -5.29
N PRO A 421 18.10 -25.01 -6.57
CA PRO A 421 19.15 -24.45 -7.42
C PRO A 421 19.15 -22.91 -7.41
N GLN A 422 20.32 -22.26 -7.34
CA GLN A 422 20.41 -20.80 -7.21
C GLN A 422 19.80 -19.99 -8.38
N LYS A 423 19.64 -20.61 -9.55
CA LYS A 423 18.99 -20.02 -10.73
C LYS A 423 17.47 -20.29 -10.78
N THR A 424 16.88 -20.83 -9.72
CA THR A 424 15.44 -21.11 -9.68
C THR A 424 14.66 -19.79 -9.69
N ARG A 425 13.73 -19.65 -10.64
CA ARG A 425 12.81 -18.51 -10.73
C ARG A 425 11.53 -18.77 -9.94
N TYR A 426 11.02 -17.71 -9.33
CA TYR A 426 9.78 -17.72 -8.54
C TYR A 426 8.75 -16.71 -9.06
N GLY A 427 9.00 -16.13 -10.23
CA GLY A 427 8.12 -15.15 -10.85
C GLY A 427 8.46 -14.95 -12.32
N ILE A 428 8.10 -13.77 -12.82
CA ILE A 428 8.41 -13.35 -14.19
C ILE A 428 9.92 -13.41 -14.48
N GLU A 429 10.28 -13.67 -15.73
CA GLU A 429 11.66 -13.51 -16.18
C GLU A 429 11.99 -12.02 -16.26
N PRO A 430 12.95 -11.51 -15.47
CA PRO A 430 13.18 -10.07 -15.40
C PRO A 430 13.70 -9.51 -16.73
N GLN A 431 12.99 -8.53 -17.28
CA GLN A 431 13.41 -7.69 -18.40
C GLN A 431 13.49 -6.26 -17.89
N TYR A 432 14.71 -5.78 -17.65
CA TYR A 432 14.97 -4.50 -17.01
C TYR A 432 14.95 -3.36 -18.00
N GLY A 433 14.13 -2.33 -17.75
CA GLY A 433 14.11 -1.12 -18.57
C GLY A 433 12.95 -0.19 -18.24
N ILE A 434 12.60 0.71 -19.16
CA ILE A 434 11.53 1.71 -18.96
C ILE A 434 10.44 1.68 -20.05
N HIS A 435 10.54 0.73 -20.97
CA HIS A 435 9.74 0.60 -22.18
C HIS A 435 8.90 -0.68 -22.12
N PRO A 436 7.72 -0.66 -21.46
CA PRO A 436 6.87 -1.85 -21.38
C PRO A 436 6.44 -2.36 -22.76
N GLU A 437 6.36 -1.46 -23.76
CA GLU A 437 6.07 -1.81 -25.16
C GLU A 437 7.16 -2.66 -25.82
N LYS A 438 8.36 -2.73 -25.21
CA LYS A 438 9.48 -3.57 -25.66
C LYS A 438 9.62 -4.86 -24.85
N GLY A 439 8.75 -5.08 -23.86
CA GLY A 439 8.80 -6.23 -22.96
C GLY A 439 9.39 -5.93 -21.57
N ASP A 440 9.90 -4.71 -21.33
CA ASP A 440 10.45 -4.33 -20.03
C ASP A 440 9.38 -4.53 -18.93
N ASN A 441 9.72 -5.35 -17.94
CA ASN A 441 8.82 -5.78 -16.87
C ASN A 441 9.34 -5.53 -15.46
N VAL A 442 10.57 -5.02 -15.35
CA VAL A 442 11.11 -4.42 -14.13
C VAL A 442 11.60 -3.03 -14.46
N TRP A 443 11.05 -2.03 -13.78
CA TRP A 443 11.44 -0.66 -14.07
C TRP A 443 12.90 -0.43 -13.66
N TRP A 444 13.74 -0.10 -14.64
CA TRP A 444 15.17 0.11 -14.46
C TRP A 444 15.70 1.16 -15.43
N THR A 445 16.59 2.03 -14.94
CA THR A 445 17.36 2.92 -15.81
C THR A 445 18.73 3.18 -15.20
N GLU A 446 19.77 3.09 -16.03
CA GLU A 446 21.14 3.41 -15.62
C GLU A 446 21.29 4.86 -15.17
N ALA A 447 20.45 5.77 -15.67
CA ALA A 447 20.45 7.16 -15.21
C ALA A 447 20.10 7.31 -13.72
N VAL A 448 19.43 6.30 -13.12
CA VAL A 448 19.05 6.28 -11.70
C VAL A 448 19.90 5.30 -10.90
N LEU A 449 20.31 4.18 -11.50
CA LEU A 449 20.92 3.04 -10.81
C LEU A 449 22.40 2.81 -11.19
N GLU A 450 22.94 3.59 -12.13
CA GLU A 450 24.28 3.58 -12.76
C GLU A 450 24.73 2.28 -13.44
N LYS A 451 24.18 1.11 -13.09
CA LYS A 451 24.47 -0.18 -13.74
C LYS A 451 23.22 -1.05 -13.77
N LEU A 452 23.16 -2.01 -14.68
CA LEU A 452 22.23 -3.14 -14.59
C LEU A 452 22.59 -4.05 -13.40
N PRO A 453 21.65 -4.88 -12.90
CA PRO A 453 21.98 -5.85 -11.87
C PRO A 453 23.06 -6.82 -12.40
N PRO A 454 24.03 -7.23 -11.56
CA PRO A 454 25.20 -7.99 -11.96
C PRO A 454 24.90 -9.38 -12.56
N ASP A 455 23.66 -9.85 -12.42
CA ASP A 455 23.17 -11.15 -12.93
C ASP A 455 22.14 -10.98 -14.08
N SER A 456 22.10 -9.82 -14.74
CA SER A 456 21.22 -9.58 -15.92
C SER A 456 21.73 -10.24 -17.21
N ASP A 457 23.02 -10.59 -17.26
CA ASP A 457 23.59 -11.34 -18.36
C ASP A 457 23.37 -12.85 -18.13
N SER A 458 22.37 -13.39 -18.82
CA SER A 458 22.10 -14.83 -19.06
C SER A 458 21.56 -15.71 -17.91
N ILE A 459 20.27 -16.06 -18.02
CA ILE A 459 19.78 -17.41 -17.72
C ILE A 459 20.12 -18.32 -18.89
#